data_AF-A0A9E1AUE4-F1
#
_entry.id   AF-A0A9E1AUE4-F1
#
_cell.length_a   1.000
_cell.length_b   1.000
_cell.length_c   1.000
_cell.angle_alpha   90.00
_cell.angle_beta   90.00
_cell.angle_gamma   90.00
#
_symmetry.space_group_name_H-M   'P 1'
#
loop_
_entity.id
_entity.type
_entity.pdbx_description
1 polymer ?
#
loop_
_entity_poly.entity_id
_entity_poly.type
_entity_poly.pdbx_seq_one_letter_code
_entity_poly.pdbx_strand_id
1 'polypeptide(L)'
;NAPTIIVAAVTAVMKKKYLPSHIILGEDFGLKKPSMVLLEQIQTVNKGELTDYIGSVNDERLWKHINAALKKTFGLWIYNTDRNGDVRCLCPKCLSDYIHDPNYIVRRLDPFAKSKDHCDKCNNSGWDYIVYDKRTSVKGKGCRNVK
;
A
#
# COMPACT_ATOMS: atom_id res chain seq x y z
N ASN A 1 -22.88 24.35 0.82
CA ASN A 1 -22.11 24.06 -0.42
C ASN A 1 -20.67 24.49 -0.17
N ALA A 2 -19.69 23.57 -0.17
CA ALA A 2 -18.29 23.97 0.05
C ALA A 2 -17.76 24.72 -1.19
N PRO A 3 -17.07 25.86 -1.07
CA PRO A 3 -16.59 26.64 -2.21
C PRO A 3 -15.34 26.03 -2.88
N THR A 4 -14.63 25.16 -2.15
CA THR A 4 -13.38 24.53 -2.57
C THR A 4 -13.52 23.03 -2.82
N ILE A 5 -12.58 22.48 -3.57
CA ILE A 5 -12.46 21.06 -3.90
C ILE A 5 -10.99 20.63 -3.87
N ILE A 6 -10.75 19.38 -3.52
CA ILE A 6 -9.41 18.77 -3.52
C ILE A 6 -9.20 18.09 -4.88
N VAL A 7 -8.09 18.39 -5.53
CA VAL A 7 -7.71 17.84 -6.84
C VAL A 7 -6.31 17.23 -6.80
N ALA A 8 -6.04 16.28 -7.69
CA ALA A 8 -4.70 15.72 -7.92
C ALA A 8 -4.31 15.96 -9.38
N ALA A 9 -3.03 16.26 -9.63
CA ALA A 9 -2.54 16.44 -10.98
C ALA A 9 -2.58 15.12 -11.79
N VAL A 10 -2.85 15.24 -13.10
CA VAL A 10 -2.83 14.12 -14.05
C VAL A 10 -1.85 14.46 -15.17
N THR A 11 -1.02 13.48 -15.55
CA THR A 11 -0.06 13.61 -16.65
C THR A 11 -0.10 12.40 -17.56
N ALA A 12 0.13 12.60 -18.86
CA ALA A 12 0.30 11.48 -19.79
C ALA A 12 1.73 10.90 -19.80
N VAL A 13 2.64 11.46 -19.00
CA VAL A 13 4.01 10.98 -18.88
C VAL A 13 4.08 9.89 -17.83
N MET A 14 4.44 8.68 -18.26
CA MET A 14 4.49 7.51 -17.38
C MET A 14 5.89 7.34 -16.77
N LYS A 15 6.05 7.66 -15.47
CA LYS A 15 7.34 7.55 -14.76
C LYS A 15 7.16 7.00 -13.35
N LYS A 16 8.23 6.40 -12.80
CA LYS A 16 8.30 5.88 -11.41
C LYS A 16 7.05 5.10 -10.97
N LYS A 17 6.55 4.20 -11.82
CA LYS A 17 5.30 3.42 -11.63
C LYS A 17 5.26 2.59 -10.34
N TYR A 18 6.40 2.40 -9.69
CA TYR A 18 6.53 1.67 -8.43
C TYR A 18 6.13 2.51 -7.20
N LEU A 19 5.98 3.84 -7.34
CA LEU A 19 5.58 4.70 -6.24
C LEU A 19 4.08 4.55 -5.97
N PRO A 20 3.66 4.40 -4.70
CA PRO A 20 2.25 4.28 -4.36
C PRO A 20 1.45 5.55 -4.64
N SER A 21 2.12 6.70 -4.79
CA SER A 21 1.49 7.98 -5.15
C SER A 21 1.17 8.08 -6.64
N HIS A 22 1.67 7.16 -7.47
CA HIS A 22 1.46 7.16 -8.92
C HIS A 22 0.40 6.12 -9.31
N ILE A 23 -0.75 6.56 -9.79
CA ILE A 23 -1.84 5.68 -10.22
C ILE A 23 -2.01 5.78 -11.73
N ILE A 24 -2.02 4.64 -12.41
CA ILE A 24 -2.23 4.58 -13.86
C ILE A 24 -3.72 4.57 -14.17
N LEU A 25 -4.13 5.43 -15.10
CA LEU A 25 -5.47 5.50 -15.69
C LEU A 25 -5.40 5.09 -17.16
N GLY A 26 -6.36 4.27 -17.59
CA GLY A 26 -6.60 3.97 -19.00
C GLY A 26 -7.28 5.13 -19.75
N GLU A 27 -7.65 4.87 -20.99
CA GLU A 27 -8.35 5.85 -21.85
C GLU A 27 -9.87 5.87 -21.59
N ASP A 28 -10.42 4.82 -20.99
CA ASP A 28 -11.86 4.59 -20.78
C ASP A 28 -12.56 5.59 -19.85
N PHE A 29 -11.81 6.57 -19.33
CA PHE A 29 -12.28 7.58 -18.37
C PHE A 29 -12.38 8.99 -18.99
N GLY A 30 -12.50 9.09 -20.31
CA GLY A 30 -12.57 10.34 -21.07
C GLY A 30 -11.21 10.92 -21.46
N LEU A 31 -10.13 10.17 -21.24
CA LEU A 31 -8.76 10.60 -21.53
C LEU A 31 -8.35 10.16 -22.95
N LYS A 32 -7.67 11.05 -23.69
CA LYS A 32 -7.21 10.76 -25.06
C LYS A 32 -6.06 9.75 -25.16
N LYS A 33 -5.40 9.45 -24.04
CA LYS A 33 -4.25 8.55 -23.93
C LYS A 33 -4.11 8.07 -22.49
N PRO A 34 -3.44 6.93 -22.24
CA PRO A 34 -3.24 6.44 -20.89
C PRO A 34 -2.45 7.47 -20.11
N SER A 35 -2.88 7.73 -18.87
CA SER A 35 -2.34 8.80 -18.05
C SER A 35 -2.04 8.31 -16.64
N MET A 36 -1.46 9.17 -15.83
CA MET A 36 -1.03 8.90 -14.47
C MET A 36 -1.49 10.02 -13.55
N VAL A 37 -2.18 9.67 -12.48
CA VAL A 37 -2.48 10.56 -11.36
C VAL A 37 -1.25 10.64 -10.45
N LEU A 38 -0.90 11.84 -10.01
CA LEU A 38 0.20 12.13 -9.09
C LEU A 38 -0.37 12.56 -7.74
N LEU A 39 -0.51 11.63 -6.80
CA LEU A 39 -1.09 11.91 -5.48
C LEU A 39 -0.19 12.82 -4.62
N GLU A 40 1.10 12.89 -4.90
CA GLU A 40 1.98 13.86 -4.24
C GLU A 40 1.73 15.31 -4.68
N GLN A 41 0.96 15.51 -5.77
CA GLN A 41 0.57 16.82 -6.28
C GLN A 41 -0.92 17.10 -6.01
N ILE A 42 -1.38 16.78 -4.80
CA ILE A 42 -2.72 17.13 -4.34
C ILE A 42 -2.75 18.57 -3.84
N GLN A 43 -3.80 19.30 -4.23
CA GLN A 43 -4.03 20.67 -3.83
C GLN A 43 -5.52 20.97 -3.68
N THR A 44 -5.85 22.04 -2.95
CA THR A 44 -7.20 22.57 -2.82
C THR A 44 -7.36 23.74 -3.80
N VAL A 45 -8.41 23.70 -4.62
CA VAL A 45 -8.74 24.75 -5.60
C VAL A 45 -10.16 25.26 -5.39
N ASN A 46 -10.47 26.45 -5.89
CA ASN A 46 -11.84 26.94 -5.90
C ASN A 46 -12.65 26.24 -6.99
N LYS A 47 -13.93 25.94 -6.74
CA LYS A 47 -14.81 25.31 -7.73
C LYS A 47 -14.95 26.12 -9.03
N GLY A 48 -14.83 27.45 -8.95
CA GLY A 48 -14.88 28.34 -10.12
C GLY A 48 -13.65 28.30 -11.02
N GLU A 49 -12.55 27.67 -10.57
CA GLU A 49 -11.34 27.47 -11.39
C GLU A 49 -11.44 26.22 -12.28
N LEU A 50 -12.44 25.36 -12.05
CA LEU A 50 -12.70 24.21 -12.91
C LEU A 50 -13.35 24.68 -14.22
N THR A 51 -12.86 24.18 -15.34
CA THR A 51 -13.37 24.51 -16.67
C THR A 51 -14.27 23.38 -17.19
N ASP A 52 -13.76 22.55 -18.08
CA ASP A 52 -14.51 21.54 -18.79
C ASP A 52 -14.50 20.20 -18.06
N TYR A 53 -15.64 19.52 -18.09
CA TYR A 53 -15.72 18.13 -17.65
C TYR A 53 -15.15 17.20 -18.73
N ILE A 54 -14.16 16.39 -18.36
CA ILE A 54 -13.49 15.44 -19.28
C ILE A 54 -14.13 14.05 -19.18
N GLY A 55 -14.42 13.59 -17.97
CA GLY A 55 -14.89 12.22 -17.74
C GLY A 55 -14.90 11.85 -16.26
N SER A 56 -15.22 10.59 -15.98
CA SER A 56 -15.30 10.05 -14.62
C SER A 56 -14.74 8.63 -14.56
N VAL A 57 -14.23 8.27 -13.38
CA VAL A 57 -13.82 6.91 -13.07
C VAL A 57 -15.00 6.19 -12.43
N ASN A 58 -15.55 5.18 -13.11
CA ASN A 58 -16.66 4.37 -12.61
C ASN A 58 -16.25 2.92 -12.26
N ASP A 59 -14.96 2.58 -12.45
CA ASP A 59 -14.44 1.25 -12.15
C ASP A 59 -14.19 1.08 -10.63
N GLU A 60 -14.88 0.13 -10.02
CA GLU A 60 -14.80 -0.14 -8.58
C GLU A 60 -13.40 -0.61 -8.14
N ARG A 61 -12.71 -1.40 -8.97
CA ARG A 61 -11.37 -1.91 -8.66
C ARG A 61 -10.36 -0.77 -8.64
N LEU A 62 -10.47 0.14 -9.59
CA LEU A 62 -9.66 1.34 -9.68
C LEU A 62 -9.96 2.28 -8.52
N TRP A 63 -11.22 2.47 -8.14
CA TRP A 63 -11.58 3.22 -6.92
C TRP A 63 -10.93 2.65 -5.67
N LYS A 64 -10.98 1.32 -5.48
CA LYS A 64 -10.28 0.65 -4.37
C LYS A 64 -8.77 0.89 -4.43
N HIS A 65 -8.17 0.84 -5.62
CA HIS A 65 -6.75 1.11 -5.82
C HIS A 65 -6.38 2.57 -5.49
N ILE A 66 -7.13 3.55 -5.99
CA ILE A 66 -6.97 4.98 -5.69
C ILE A 66 -7.04 5.22 -4.18
N ASN A 67 -8.04 4.64 -3.50
CA ASN A 67 -8.22 4.82 -2.06
C ASN A 67 -7.07 4.19 -1.24
N ALA A 68 -6.56 3.03 -1.67
CA ALA A 68 -5.39 2.42 -1.06
C ALA A 68 -4.12 3.25 -1.28
N ALA A 69 -3.92 3.77 -2.50
CA ALA A 69 -2.81 4.64 -2.85
C ALA A 69 -2.82 5.96 -2.06
N LEU A 70 -3.99 6.60 -1.91
CA LEU A 70 -4.19 7.77 -1.06
C LEU A 70 -3.79 7.48 0.40
N LYS A 71 -4.31 6.39 0.97
CA LYS A 71 -3.96 5.98 2.33
C LYS A 71 -2.45 5.77 2.49
N LYS A 72 -1.80 5.10 1.54
CA LYS A 72 -0.34 4.89 1.58
C LYS A 72 0.43 6.18 1.46
N THR A 73 0.03 7.07 0.55
CA THR A 73 0.71 8.35 0.26
C THR A 73 0.66 9.28 1.47
N PHE A 74 -0.46 9.33 2.18
CA PHE A 74 -0.65 10.19 3.35
C PHE A 74 -0.42 9.49 4.70
N GLY A 75 0.17 8.29 4.70
CA GLY A 75 0.45 7.56 5.96
C GLY A 75 -0.79 7.11 6.74
N LEU A 76 -1.98 7.16 6.13
CA LEU A 76 -3.24 6.68 6.71
C LEU A 76 -3.45 5.17 6.48
N TRP A 77 -2.52 4.53 5.77
CA TRP A 77 -2.53 3.10 5.61
C TRP A 77 -2.02 2.46 6.90
N ILE A 78 -2.94 1.90 7.67
CA ILE A 78 -2.61 1.03 8.79
C ILE A 78 -2.00 -0.24 8.18
N TYR A 79 -0.67 -0.27 8.07
CA TYR A 79 0.04 -1.53 7.98
C TYR A 79 -0.29 -2.24 9.28
N ASN A 80 -0.99 -3.38 9.21
CA ASN A 80 -1.50 -4.03 10.40
C ASN A 80 -0.37 -4.17 11.44
N THR A 81 -0.42 -3.35 12.49
CA THR A 81 0.52 -3.37 13.60
C THR A 81 0.06 -4.35 14.66
N ASP A 82 -0.82 -5.29 14.31
CA ASP A 82 -0.91 -6.56 15.02
C ASP A 82 0.48 -7.21 14.98
N ARG A 83 1.35 -6.82 15.91
CA ARG A 83 2.62 -7.48 16.24
C ARG A 83 2.37 -8.85 16.89
N ASN A 84 1.25 -9.49 16.56
CA ASN A 84 0.96 -10.86 16.95
C ASN A 84 1.79 -11.85 16.11
N GLY A 85 2.34 -11.39 14.98
CA GLY A 85 3.37 -12.12 14.24
C GLY A 85 4.77 -11.86 14.78
N ASP A 86 5.66 -12.82 14.58
CA ASP A 86 7.07 -12.76 14.95
C ASP A 86 7.81 -11.84 13.97
N VAL A 87 8.50 -10.81 14.48
CA VAL A 87 9.26 -9.87 13.65
C VAL A 87 10.65 -10.44 13.43
N ARG A 88 11.05 -10.57 12.16
CA ARG A 88 12.35 -11.13 11.76
C ARG A 88 13.03 -10.29 10.70
N CYS A 89 14.32 -10.00 10.87
CA CYS A 89 15.14 -9.45 9.80
C CYS A 89 15.64 -10.57 8.90
N LEU A 90 15.20 -10.60 7.64
CA LEU A 90 15.49 -11.69 6.71
C LEU A 90 16.15 -11.18 5.43
N CYS A 91 17.26 -11.81 5.03
CA CYS A 91 17.82 -11.63 3.70
C CYS A 91 16.95 -12.39 2.66
N PRO A 92 17.07 -12.10 1.35
CA PRO A 92 16.26 -12.75 0.32
C PRO A 92 16.32 -14.28 0.35
N LYS A 93 17.49 -14.86 0.66
CA LYS A 93 17.68 -16.31 0.77
C LYS A 93 16.86 -16.88 1.94
N CYS A 94 17.05 -16.35 3.16
CA CYS A 94 16.37 -16.83 4.36
C CYS A 94 14.86 -16.51 4.39
N LEU A 95 14.43 -15.46 3.68
CA LEU A 95 13.03 -15.13 3.48
C LEU A 95 12.30 -16.20 2.65
N SER A 96 12.98 -16.79 1.67
CA SER A 96 12.40 -17.78 0.77
C SER A 96 11.85 -19.01 1.51
N ASP A 97 12.51 -19.42 2.60
CA ASP A 97 12.04 -20.50 3.48
C ASP A 97 10.62 -20.26 4.00
N TYR A 98 10.28 -19.00 4.31
CA TYR A 98 8.97 -18.64 4.85
C TYR A 98 7.94 -18.36 3.76
N ILE A 99 8.35 -17.77 2.63
CA ILE A 99 7.42 -17.44 1.53
C ILE A 99 6.91 -18.72 0.84
N HIS A 100 7.75 -19.74 0.74
CA HIS A 100 7.38 -21.01 0.08
C HIS A 100 6.60 -21.97 0.98
N ASP A 101 6.63 -21.79 2.30
CA ASP A 101 5.83 -22.62 3.21
C ASP A 101 4.41 -22.01 3.35
N PRO A 102 3.35 -22.73 2.94
CA PRO A 102 1.98 -22.23 2.97
C PRO A 102 1.43 -22.00 4.40
N ASN A 103 2.14 -22.47 5.43
CA ASN A 103 1.77 -22.27 6.83
C ASN A 103 2.13 -20.87 7.35
N TYR A 104 3.00 -20.15 6.66
CA TYR A 104 3.36 -18.79 7.05
C TYR A 104 2.64 -17.75 6.18
N ILE A 105 2.35 -16.61 6.78
CA ILE A 105 2.04 -15.37 6.06
C ILE A 105 3.16 -14.40 6.39
N VAL A 106 3.88 -13.94 5.38
CA VAL A 106 4.99 -13.00 5.56
C VAL A 106 4.62 -11.66 4.95
N ARG A 107 4.81 -10.59 5.70
CA ARG A 107 4.60 -9.22 5.23
C ARG A 107 5.79 -8.36 5.57
N ARG A 108 6.12 -7.42 4.70
CA ARG A 108 7.15 -6.43 4.99
C ARG A 108 6.71 -5.55 6.17
N LEU A 109 7.56 -5.38 7.18
CA LEU A 109 7.26 -4.57 8.36
C LEU A 109 7.16 -3.08 7.97
N ASP A 110 8.20 -2.55 7.35
CA ASP A 110 8.22 -1.21 6.76
C ASP A 110 8.61 -1.30 5.27
N PRO A 111 7.65 -1.11 4.34
CA PRO A 111 7.93 -1.02 2.91
C PRO A 111 8.79 0.18 2.49
N PHE A 112 8.92 1.19 3.35
CA PHE A 112 9.65 2.43 3.07
C PHE A 112 11.01 2.52 3.77
N ALA A 113 11.41 1.48 4.50
CA ALA A 113 12.72 1.41 5.14
C ALA A 113 13.82 1.67 4.11
N LYS A 114 14.71 2.61 4.43
CA LYS A 114 15.79 3.06 3.53
C LYS A 114 17.08 2.28 3.71
N SER A 115 17.25 1.62 4.85
CA SER A 115 18.43 0.88 5.24
C SER A 115 18.09 -0.57 5.54
N LYS A 116 19.01 -1.46 5.15
CA LYS A 116 18.98 -2.88 5.51
C LYS A 116 19.65 -3.07 6.87
N ASP A 117 19.19 -4.07 7.60
CA ASP A 117 19.85 -4.55 8.82
C ASP A 117 20.41 -5.97 8.61
N HIS A 118 20.92 -6.60 9.66
CA HIS A 118 21.51 -7.93 9.60
C HIS A 118 20.46 -9.02 9.73
N CYS A 119 20.53 -10.02 8.84
CA CYS A 119 19.59 -11.12 8.85
C CYS A 119 19.79 -12.03 10.07
N ASP A 120 18.71 -12.33 10.77
CA ASP A 120 18.70 -13.13 12.00
C ASP A 120 19.24 -14.55 11.81
N LYS A 121 19.16 -15.12 10.60
CA LYS A 121 19.60 -16.49 10.31
C LYS A 121 21.05 -16.62 9.84
N CYS A 122 21.57 -15.61 9.14
CA CYS A 122 22.84 -15.74 8.41
C CYS A 122 23.69 -14.46 8.37
N ASN A 123 23.28 -13.42 9.10
CA ASN A 123 23.96 -12.13 9.25
C ASN A 123 24.17 -11.31 7.95
N ASN A 124 23.72 -11.80 6.78
CA ASN A 124 23.70 -11.02 5.54
C ASN A 124 22.69 -9.87 5.61
N SER A 125 22.85 -8.83 4.79
CA SER A 125 21.91 -7.71 4.77
C SER A 125 20.48 -8.15 4.38
N GLY A 126 19.53 -7.84 5.24
CA GLY A 126 18.13 -8.19 5.15
C GLY A 126 17.22 -7.02 5.48
N TRP A 127 15.95 -7.34 5.65
CA TRP A 127 14.92 -6.37 5.99
C TRP A 127 13.94 -6.97 6.98
N ASP A 128 13.23 -6.11 7.70
CA ASP A 128 12.25 -6.57 8.68
C ASP A 128 10.95 -7.04 8.02
N TYR A 129 10.53 -8.23 8.40
CA TYR A 129 9.26 -8.84 8.04
C TYR A 129 8.48 -9.21 9.30
N ILE A 130 7.17 -9.14 9.23
CA ILE A 130 6.26 -9.79 10.19
C ILE A 130 5.91 -11.17 9.63
N VAL A 131 6.18 -12.21 10.40
CA VAL A 131 5.88 -13.61 10.07
C VAL A 131 4.73 -14.09 10.96
N TYR A 132 3.59 -14.43 10.35
CA TYR A 132 2.46 -15.03 11.04
C TYR A 132 2.43 -16.53 10.77
N ASP A 133 2.48 -17.33 11.84
CA ASP A 133 2.24 -18.77 11.74
C ASP A 133 0.72 -19.03 11.80
N LYS A 134 0.16 -19.59 10.73
CA LYS A 134 -1.26 -19.93 10.66
C LYS A 134 -1.65 -21.01 11.66
N ARG A 135 -0.70 -21.85 12.10
CA ARG A 135 -0.91 -22.96 13.04
C ARG A 135 -1.11 -22.45 14.47
N THR A 136 -0.42 -21.38 14.86
CA THR A 136 -0.50 -20.81 16.23
C THR A 136 -1.76 -19.98 16.43
N SER A 137 -2.36 -19.45 15.37
CA SER A 137 -3.59 -18.65 15.41
C SER A 137 -4.84 -19.46 15.84
N VAL A 138 -4.79 -20.80 15.81
CA VAL A 138 -5.92 -21.68 16.19
C VAL A 138 -6.00 -21.93 17.70
N LYS A 139 -4.90 -21.77 18.45
CA LYS A 139 -4.85 -22.09 19.90
C LYS A 139 -5.35 -20.97 20.83
N GLY A 140 -5.72 -19.80 20.30
CA GLY A 140 -6.05 -18.60 21.10
C GLY A 140 -7.53 -18.40 21.48
N LYS A 141 -8.49 -19.15 20.92
CA LYS A 141 -9.91 -19.07 21.30
C LYS A 141 -10.30 -20.19 22.28
N GLY A 142 -9.58 -20.29 23.39
CA GLY A 142 -9.99 -21.08 24.54
C GLY A 142 -10.67 -20.18 25.57
N CYS A 143 -11.97 -20.36 25.78
CA CYS A 143 -12.74 -19.74 26.87
C CYS A 143 -11.95 -19.80 28.19
N ARG A 144 -11.62 -18.65 28.75
CA ARG A 144 -11.42 -18.52 30.20
C ARG A 144 -12.74 -18.07 30.80
N ASN A 145 -13.60 -19.04 31.13
CA ASN A 145 -14.65 -18.82 32.11
C ASN A 145 -13.95 -18.59 33.46
N VAL A 146 -13.98 -17.36 33.94
CA VAL A 146 -13.61 -17.04 35.31
C VAL A 146 -14.83 -17.38 36.16
N LYS A 147 -14.67 -18.36 37.05
CA LYS A 147 -15.55 -18.57 38.20
C LYS A 147 -15.29 -17.50 39.25
#